data_AF-W4KKL4-F1
#
_entry.id   AF-W4KKL4-F1
#
_cell.length_a   1.000
_cell.length_b   1.000
_cell.length_c   1.000
_cell.angle_alpha   90.00
_cell.angle_beta   90.00
_cell.angle_gamma   90.00
#
_symmetry.space_group_name_H-M   'P 1'
#
loop_
_entity.id
_entity.type
_entity.pdbx_description
1 polymer ?
#
loop_
_entity_poly.entity_id
_entity_poly.type
_entity_poly.pdbx_seq_one_letter_code
_entity_poly.pdbx_strand_id
1 'polypeptide(L)'
;MNDDADADDDDVVKDATLASWSWAAASLLGAWSSALIFFPRALLFAAEEGQTLTPLEGFLALHFGILLAAVSLALILNIPSAQPIPQRLQHTPPSHPLLVPLTSVALLSAFLSYNTRTAGSLPFLFSLCTGTVGIWGLWAVIFAGPTRVSHKTGADKHTSAFIFGNKAAASVQKRYFQRKNARGPQK
;
A
#
# COMPACT_ATOMS: atom_id res chain seq x y z
N MET A 1 -16.35 -10.68 -40.46
CA MET A 1 -17.05 -11.19 -39.26
C MET A 1 -16.22 -12.25 -38.53
N ASN A 2 -14.88 -12.12 -38.59
CA ASN A 2 -13.92 -13.04 -37.96
C ASN A 2 -12.93 -12.30 -37.03
N ASP A 3 -13.03 -10.97 -36.92
CA ASP A 3 -12.02 -10.14 -36.26
C ASP A 3 -12.15 -10.16 -34.72
N ASP A 4 -13.31 -10.56 -34.19
CA ASP A 4 -13.56 -10.60 -32.74
C ASP A 4 -12.97 -11.86 -32.06
N ALA A 5 -12.70 -12.93 -32.83
CA ALA A 5 -12.20 -14.20 -32.28
C ALA A 5 -10.67 -14.19 -32.08
N ASP A 6 -9.91 -13.48 -32.93
CA ASP A 6 -8.46 -13.34 -32.78
C ASP A 6 -8.08 -12.41 -31.61
N ALA A 7 -8.90 -11.38 -31.34
CA ALA A 7 -8.63 -10.42 -30.27
C ALA A 7 -8.71 -11.04 -28.86
N ASP A 8 -9.62 -12.00 -28.64
CA ASP A 8 -9.81 -12.65 -27.34
C ASP A 8 -8.66 -13.61 -27.02
N ASP A 9 -8.14 -14.35 -28.01
CA ASP A 9 -7.03 -15.28 -27.83
C ASP A 9 -5.70 -14.54 -27.54
N ASP A 10 -5.47 -13.43 -28.25
CA ASP A 10 -4.30 -12.57 -28.06
C ASP A 10 -4.23 -11.96 -26.64
N ASP A 11 -5.37 -11.58 -26.07
CA ASP A 11 -5.43 -10.97 -24.74
C ASP A 11 -5.26 -12.03 -23.63
N VAL A 12 -5.82 -13.23 -23.81
CA VAL A 12 -5.61 -14.38 -22.91
C VAL A 12 -4.13 -14.79 -22.87
N VAL A 13 -3.45 -14.84 -24.02
CA VAL A 13 -2.02 -15.19 -24.10
C VAL A 13 -1.15 -14.11 -23.46
N LYS A 14 -1.46 -12.83 -23.66
CA LYS A 14 -0.75 -11.71 -22.99
C LYS A 14 -0.93 -11.77 -21.48
N ASP A 15 -2.14 -11.98 -20.98
CA ASP A 15 -2.43 -12.06 -19.54
C ASP A 15 -1.73 -13.25 -18.88
N ALA A 16 -1.70 -14.41 -19.53
CA ALA A 16 -0.97 -15.58 -19.06
C ALA A 16 0.55 -15.32 -19.02
N THR A 17 1.08 -14.66 -20.04
CA THR A 17 2.51 -14.28 -20.10
C THR A 17 2.84 -13.30 -18.98
N LEU A 18 2.04 -12.25 -18.80
CA LEU A 18 2.20 -11.26 -17.72
C LEU A 18 2.12 -11.90 -16.33
N ALA A 19 1.19 -12.83 -16.12
CA ALA A 19 1.07 -13.56 -14.86
C ALA A 19 2.31 -14.40 -14.57
N SER A 20 2.84 -15.12 -15.57
CA SER A 20 4.04 -15.95 -15.42
C SER A 20 5.29 -15.12 -15.06
N TRP A 21 5.51 -14.00 -15.76
CA TRP A 21 6.60 -13.07 -15.45
C TRP A 21 6.45 -12.41 -14.08
N SER A 22 5.21 -12.08 -13.68
CA SER A 22 4.93 -11.51 -12.35
C SER A 22 5.23 -12.51 -11.23
N TRP A 23 4.87 -13.78 -11.41
CA TRP A 23 5.22 -14.85 -10.47
C TRP A 23 6.73 -15.06 -10.39
N ALA A 24 7.41 -15.14 -11.54
CA ALA A 24 8.86 -15.29 -11.58
C ALA A 24 9.58 -14.13 -10.86
N ALA A 25 9.18 -12.89 -11.15
CA ALA A 25 9.72 -11.71 -10.49
C ALA A 25 9.42 -11.70 -8.98
N ALA A 26 8.19 -12.03 -8.57
CA ALA A 26 7.81 -12.09 -7.17
C ALA A 26 8.60 -13.15 -6.38
N SER A 27 8.78 -14.34 -6.97
CA SER A 27 9.58 -15.42 -6.37
C SER A 27 11.05 -15.05 -6.26
N LEU A 28 11.63 -14.42 -7.29
CA LEU A 28 13.02 -13.97 -7.27
C LEU A 28 13.23 -12.89 -6.19
N LEU A 29 12.37 -11.87 -6.16
CA LEU A 29 12.43 -10.80 -5.16
C LEU A 29 12.21 -11.33 -3.74
N GLY A 30 11.32 -12.32 -3.57
CA GLY A 30 11.07 -12.99 -2.29
C GLY A 30 12.27 -13.82 -1.82
N ALA A 31 12.95 -14.51 -2.75
CA ALA A 31 14.18 -15.25 -2.45
C ALA A 31 15.31 -14.29 -2.01
N TRP A 32 15.52 -13.19 -2.73
CA TRP A 32 16.50 -12.16 -2.37
C TRP A 32 16.17 -11.49 -1.03
N SER A 33 14.89 -11.16 -0.80
CA SER A 33 14.42 -10.62 0.47
C SER A 33 14.73 -11.57 1.64
N SER A 34 14.38 -12.85 1.47
CA SER A 34 14.63 -13.88 2.49
C SER A 34 16.12 -14.05 2.77
N ALA A 35 16.95 -14.06 1.72
CA ALA A 35 18.40 -14.16 1.85
C ALA A 35 18.97 -12.98 2.66
N LEU A 36 18.54 -11.75 2.39
CA LEU A 36 19.03 -10.55 3.08
C LEU A 36 18.55 -10.45 4.54
N ILE A 37 17.33 -10.92 4.84
CA ILE A 37 16.77 -10.88 6.20
C ILE A 37 17.41 -11.96 7.10
N PHE A 38 17.51 -13.20 6.62
CA PHE A 38 18.03 -14.32 7.43
C PHE A 38 19.56 -14.42 7.39
N PHE A 39 20.17 -14.06 6.26
CA PHE A 39 21.61 -14.14 6.05
C PHE A 39 22.15 -12.77 5.61
N PRO A 40 22.17 -11.75 6.48
CA PRO A 40 22.81 -10.47 6.15
C PRO A 40 24.31 -10.65 5.82
N ARG A 41 24.92 -11.74 6.30
CA ARG A 41 26.29 -12.17 5.96
C ARG A 41 26.44 -12.71 4.55
N ALA A 42 25.37 -12.96 3.80
CA ALA A 42 25.46 -13.31 2.38
C ALA A 42 26.13 -12.21 1.55
N LEU A 43 26.05 -10.94 2.00
CA LEU A 43 26.81 -9.84 1.42
C LEU A 43 28.32 -10.07 1.46
N LEU A 44 28.83 -10.81 2.45
CA LEU A 44 30.26 -11.10 2.56
C LEU A 44 30.76 -12.10 1.51
N PHE A 45 29.88 -12.89 0.89
CA PHE A 45 30.26 -13.74 -0.24
C PHE A 45 30.44 -12.95 -1.54
N ALA A 46 29.80 -11.77 -1.64
CA ALA A 46 30.00 -10.84 -2.75
C ALA A 46 31.08 -9.79 -2.44
N ALA A 47 31.45 -9.63 -1.17
CA ALA A 47 32.50 -8.73 -0.72
C ALA A 47 33.88 -9.40 -0.79
N GLU A 48 34.93 -8.59 -0.80
CA GLU A 48 36.31 -9.05 -0.91
C GLU A 48 36.72 -9.85 0.34
N GLU A 49 37.56 -10.88 0.13
CA GLU A 49 37.94 -11.83 1.18
C GLU A 49 38.56 -11.10 2.38
N GLY A 50 38.02 -11.33 3.59
CA GLY A 50 38.54 -10.78 4.85
C GLY A 50 37.75 -9.64 5.47
N GLN A 51 36.65 -9.17 4.85
CA GLN A 51 35.79 -8.14 5.45
C GLN A 51 34.86 -8.70 6.54
N THR A 52 34.77 -7.98 7.66
CA THR A 52 33.77 -8.22 8.71
C THR A 52 32.55 -7.34 8.47
N LEU A 53 31.34 -7.91 8.65
CA LEU A 53 30.09 -7.18 8.44
C LEU A 53 30.05 -5.90 9.28
N THR A 54 29.94 -4.74 8.62
CA THR A 54 29.79 -3.48 9.37
C THR A 54 28.36 -3.38 9.94
N PRO A 55 28.17 -2.74 11.10
CA PRO A 55 26.83 -2.53 11.67
C PRO A 55 25.93 -1.71 10.73
N LEU A 56 26.52 -0.90 9.83
CA LEU A 56 25.81 -0.17 8.81
C LEU A 56 25.31 -1.07 7.68
N GLU A 57 26.15 -1.98 7.18
CA GLU A 57 25.75 -2.96 6.16
C GLU A 57 24.62 -3.85 6.65
N GLY A 58 24.72 -4.37 7.88
CA GLY A 58 23.65 -5.17 8.47
C GLY A 58 22.33 -4.40 8.61
N PHE A 59 22.42 -3.12 9.00
CA PHE A 59 21.26 -2.24 9.07
C PHE A 59 20.64 -2.02 7.68
N LEU A 60 21.44 -1.72 6.66
CA LEU A 60 20.97 -1.46 5.31
C LEU A 60 20.37 -2.73 4.67
N ALA A 61 21.04 -3.87 4.84
CA ALA A 61 20.62 -5.17 4.32
C ALA A 61 19.24 -5.57 4.85
N LEU A 62 19.01 -5.37 6.14
CA LEU A 62 17.72 -5.65 6.77
C LEU A 62 16.61 -4.77 6.16
N HIS A 63 16.81 -3.45 6.12
CA HIS A 63 15.78 -2.53 5.62
C HIS A 63 15.52 -2.71 4.12
N PHE A 64 16.56 -2.99 3.33
CA PHE A 64 16.44 -3.32 1.92
C PHE A 64 15.72 -4.66 1.71
N GLY A 65 15.99 -5.66 2.55
CA GLY A 65 15.27 -6.94 2.57
C GLY A 65 13.78 -6.77 2.85
N ILE A 66 13.40 -5.94 3.83
CA ILE A 66 11.99 -5.64 4.13
C ILE A 66 11.33 -4.91 2.94
N LEU A 67 12.03 -3.97 2.29
CA LEU A 67 11.52 -3.29 1.09
C LEU A 67 11.25 -4.28 -0.06
N LEU A 68 12.18 -5.18 -0.33
CA LEU A 68 12.04 -6.23 -1.35
C LEU A 68 10.85 -7.16 -1.06
N ALA A 69 10.64 -7.52 0.22
CA ALA A 69 9.45 -8.27 0.63
C ALA A 69 8.16 -7.50 0.34
N ALA A 70 8.13 -6.19 0.61
CA ALA A 70 6.99 -5.33 0.29
C ALA A 70 6.67 -5.34 -1.21
N VAL A 71 7.69 -5.21 -2.04
CA VAL A 71 7.55 -5.22 -3.50
C VAL A 71 7.08 -6.58 -3.99
N SER A 72 7.68 -7.68 -3.52
CA SER A 72 7.24 -9.05 -3.83
C SER A 72 5.77 -9.27 -3.47
N LEU A 73 5.35 -8.85 -2.27
CA LEU A 73 3.95 -8.94 -1.84
C LEU A 73 3.03 -8.08 -2.73
N ALA A 74 3.46 -6.87 -3.09
CA ALA A 74 2.70 -6.00 -3.97
C ALA A 74 2.50 -6.61 -5.37
N LEU A 75 3.52 -7.27 -5.91
CA LEU A 75 3.41 -8.00 -7.18
C LEU A 75 2.37 -9.13 -7.04
N ILE A 76 2.47 -9.97 -6.01
CA ILE A 76 1.54 -11.09 -5.78
C ILE A 76 0.09 -10.60 -5.68
N LEU A 77 -0.14 -9.50 -4.96
CA LEU A 77 -1.47 -8.91 -4.79
C LEU A 77 -2.04 -8.28 -6.06
N ASN A 78 -1.20 -8.02 -7.07
CA ASN A 78 -1.58 -7.36 -8.32
C ASN A 78 -1.47 -8.27 -9.55
N ILE A 79 -1.22 -9.57 -9.36
CA ILE A 79 -1.21 -10.53 -10.48
C ILE A 79 -2.63 -10.59 -11.05
N PRO A 80 -2.83 -10.34 -12.36
CA PRO A 80 -4.13 -10.57 -12.99
C PRO A 80 -4.43 -12.07 -12.90
N SER A 81 -5.28 -12.45 -11.94
CA SER A 81 -5.71 -13.84 -11.81
C SER A 81 -6.68 -14.14 -12.94
N ALA A 82 -6.38 -15.14 -13.77
CA ALA A 82 -7.24 -15.66 -14.85
C ALA A 82 -8.55 -16.32 -14.37
N GLN A 83 -8.98 -16.04 -13.13
CA GLN A 83 -10.25 -16.49 -12.58
C GLN A 83 -11.30 -15.41 -12.78
N PRO A 84 -12.58 -15.77 -13.05
CA PRO A 84 -13.70 -14.84 -13.14
C PRO A 84 -14.11 -14.40 -11.73
N ILE A 85 -13.16 -13.87 -10.95
CA ILE A 85 -13.46 -13.10 -9.76
C ILE A 85 -13.97 -11.77 -10.31
N PRO A 86 -15.21 -11.36 -10.00
CA PRO A 86 -15.83 -10.20 -10.63
C PRO A 86 -14.86 -9.03 -10.54
N GLN A 87 -14.49 -8.52 -11.72
CA GLN A 87 -13.63 -7.35 -11.89
C GLN A 87 -13.98 -6.38 -10.78
N ARG A 88 -13.01 -6.15 -9.88
CA ARG A 88 -13.10 -5.25 -8.73
C ARG A 88 -13.96 -4.07 -9.17
N LEU A 89 -15.21 -4.02 -8.66
CA LEU A 89 -16.27 -3.13 -9.13
C LEU A 89 -15.68 -1.84 -9.68
N GLN A 90 -16.03 -1.47 -10.92
CA GLN A 90 -15.68 -0.24 -11.66
C GLN A 90 -15.92 1.09 -10.89
N HIS A 91 -16.23 1.03 -9.60
CA HIS A 91 -16.42 2.11 -8.64
C HIS A 91 -15.34 2.20 -7.56
N THR A 92 -14.26 1.42 -7.64
CA THR A 92 -13.09 1.59 -6.78
C THR A 92 -12.01 2.29 -7.58
N PRO A 93 -11.60 3.52 -7.24
CA PRO A 93 -10.55 4.23 -7.98
C PRO A 93 -9.26 3.43 -7.89
N PRO A 94 -8.32 3.69 -8.82
CA PRO A 94 -7.02 3.05 -8.83
C PRO A 94 -6.23 3.47 -7.58
N SER A 95 -6.41 2.73 -6.48
CA SER A 95 -5.47 2.73 -5.39
C SER A 95 -4.21 2.04 -5.91
N HIS A 96 -3.10 2.77 -5.94
CA HIS A 96 -1.84 2.26 -6.45
C HIS A 96 -1.48 0.97 -5.69
N PRO A 97 -1.19 -0.16 -6.37
CA PRO A 97 -1.06 -1.47 -5.75
C PRO A 97 0.09 -1.53 -4.73
N LEU A 98 1.11 -0.68 -4.92
CA LEU A 98 2.22 -0.55 -3.99
C LEU A 98 1.90 0.29 -2.74
N LEU A 99 0.80 1.05 -2.72
CA LEU A 99 0.52 2.02 -1.65
C LEU A 99 0.40 1.33 -0.28
N VAL A 100 -0.38 0.26 -0.20
CA VAL A 100 -0.62 -0.49 1.05
C VAL A 100 0.64 -1.25 1.54
N PRO A 101 1.33 -2.04 0.71
CA PRO A 101 2.54 -2.74 1.17
C PRO A 101 3.68 -1.78 1.49
N LEU A 102 3.86 -0.70 0.71
CA LEU A 102 4.94 0.27 0.93
C LEU A 102 4.71 1.10 2.20
N THR A 103 3.47 1.48 2.49
CA THR A 103 3.14 2.20 3.74
C THR A 103 3.36 1.34 4.97
N SER A 104 2.92 0.08 4.92
CA SER A 104 3.11 -0.88 6.01
C SER A 104 4.59 -1.10 6.30
N VAL A 105 5.40 -1.29 5.26
CA VAL A 105 6.84 -1.47 5.39
C VAL A 105 7.58 -0.20 5.80
N ALA A 106 7.17 0.97 5.32
CA ALA A 106 7.75 2.25 5.74
C ALA A 106 7.53 2.49 7.25
N LEU A 107 6.32 2.21 7.77
CA LEU A 107 6.04 2.31 9.20
C LEU A 107 6.81 1.27 10.03
N LEU A 108 6.88 0.02 9.56
CA LEU A 108 7.66 -1.03 10.22
C LEU A 108 9.15 -0.69 10.26
N SER A 109 9.69 -0.20 9.14
CA SER A 109 11.08 0.25 9.00
C SER A 109 11.38 1.43 9.91
N ALA A 110 10.46 2.40 10.01
CA ALA A 110 10.60 3.53 10.91
C ALA A 110 10.66 3.09 12.38
N PHE A 111 9.83 2.13 12.76
CA PHE A 111 9.80 1.56 14.11
C PHE A 111 11.08 0.76 14.43
N LEU A 112 11.51 -0.13 13.52
CA LEU A 112 12.72 -0.92 13.70
C LEU A 112 13.98 -0.04 13.77
N SER A 113 14.05 0.96 12.90
CA SER A 113 15.16 1.90 12.84
C SER A 113 15.23 2.77 14.09
N TYR A 114 14.08 3.18 14.64
CA TYR A 114 14.04 3.94 15.90
C TYR A 114 14.59 3.13 17.08
N ASN A 115 14.32 1.82 17.10
CA ASN A 115 14.79 0.94 18.17
C ASN A 115 16.28 0.53 18.01
N THR A 116 16.88 0.79 16.85
CA THR A 116 18.25 0.39 16.55
C THR A 116 19.26 1.45 16.99
N ARG A 117 20.21 1.10 17.86
CA ARG A 117 21.26 2.01 18.37
C ARG A 117 22.67 1.74 17.83
N THR A 118 22.81 0.80 16.91
CA THR A 118 24.11 0.26 16.50
C THR A 118 24.90 1.14 15.52
N ALA A 119 24.29 2.16 14.91
CA ALA A 119 24.92 3.01 13.88
C ALA A 119 24.87 4.52 14.19
N GLY A 120 24.86 4.89 15.47
CA GLY A 120 24.89 6.30 15.89
C GLY A 120 23.58 7.05 15.56
N SER A 121 23.68 8.20 14.88
CA SER A 121 22.53 9.06 14.52
C SER A 121 21.80 8.65 13.24
N LEU A 122 22.40 7.76 12.43
CA LEU A 122 21.85 7.33 11.14
C LEU A 122 20.48 6.61 11.26
N PRO A 123 20.30 5.64 12.18
CA PRO A 123 18.99 4.99 12.37
C PRO A 123 17.89 5.96 12.80
N PHE A 124 18.25 7.02 13.53
CA PHE A 124 17.30 8.05 13.92
C PHE A 124 16.83 8.88 12.72
N LEU A 125 17.76 9.34 11.87
CA LEU A 125 17.43 10.07 10.64
C LEU A 125 16.61 9.20 9.67
N PHE A 126 17.01 7.94 9.52
CA PHE A 126 16.28 6.98 8.68
C PHE A 126 14.88 6.72 9.19
N SER A 127 14.69 6.59 10.52
CA SER A 127 13.38 6.48 11.15
C SER A 127 12.50 7.70 10.90
N LEU A 128 13.07 8.90 10.99
CA LEU A 128 12.33 10.14 10.72
C LEU A 128 11.85 10.21 9.27
N CYS A 129 12.73 9.92 8.31
CA CYS A 129 12.39 9.93 6.88
C CYS A 129 11.38 8.83 6.50
N THR A 130 11.58 7.60 6.96
CA THR A 130 10.64 6.50 6.69
C THR A 130 9.32 6.67 7.43
N GLY A 131 9.36 7.27 8.62
CA GLY A 131 8.18 7.60 9.42
C GLY A 131 7.31 8.67 8.77
N THR A 132 7.90 9.75 8.23
CA THR A 132 7.12 10.78 7.51
C THR A 132 6.48 10.20 6.25
N VAL A 133 7.20 9.40 5.47
CA VAL A 133 6.66 8.69 4.30
C VAL A 133 5.55 7.72 4.70
N GLY A 134 5.74 6.96 5.79
CA GLY A 134 4.76 6.02 6.31
C GLY A 134 3.47 6.70 6.79
N ILE A 135 3.58 7.81 7.53
CA ILE A 135 2.44 8.60 7.99
C ILE A 135 1.72 9.25 6.81
N TRP A 136 2.47 9.81 5.85
CA TRP A 136 1.90 10.40 4.64
C TRP A 136 1.15 9.38 3.80
N GLY A 137 1.73 8.20 3.60
CA GLY A 137 1.05 7.17 2.85
C GLY A 137 -0.09 6.52 3.63
N LEU A 138 -0.03 6.43 4.97
CA LEU A 138 -1.18 6.04 5.80
C LEU A 138 -2.33 7.04 5.64
N TRP A 139 -2.01 8.33 5.64
CA TRP A 139 -2.97 9.38 5.32
C TRP A 139 -3.57 9.17 3.93
N ALA A 140 -2.76 8.86 2.92
CA ALA A 140 -3.26 8.55 1.58
C ALA A 140 -4.14 7.29 1.54
N VAL A 141 -3.81 6.24 2.28
CA VAL A 141 -4.66 5.03 2.36
C VAL A 141 -6.02 5.34 2.98
N ILE A 142 -6.06 6.18 4.02
CA ILE A 142 -7.30 6.50 4.73
C ILE A 142 -8.16 7.52 3.96
N PHE A 143 -7.52 8.54 3.39
CA PHE A 143 -8.19 9.74 2.86
C PHE A 143 -8.10 9.94 1.35
N ALA A 144 -7.15 9.32 0.64
CA ALA A 144 -7.05 9.46 -0.82
C ALA A 144 -7.96 8.50 -1.60
N GLY A 145 -8.79 7.71 -0.90
CA GLY A 145 -9.86 6.94 -1.51
C GLY A 145 -10.92 7.83 -2.18
N PRO A 146 -11.79 7.26 -3.05
CA PRO A 146 -12.86 8.06 -3.64
C PRO A 146 -13.76 8.51 -2.50
N THR A 147 -14.25 9.74 -2.54
CA THR A 147 -15.31 10.16 -1.63
C THR A 147 -16.51 9.23 -1.85
N ARG A 148 -16.67 8.20 -1.01
CA ARG A 148 -17.86 7.35 -1.01
C ARG A 148 -18.97 8.17 -0.40
N VAL A 149 -19.50 9.10 -1.18
CA VAL A 149 -20.62 9.96 -0.79
C VAL A 149 -21.84 9.06 -0.64
N SER A 150 -22.39 9.02 0.58
CA SER A 150 -23.59 8.22 0.86
C SER A 150 -24.79 8.76 0.09
N HIS A 151 -25.39 7.95 -0.79
CA HIS A 151 -26.60 8.31 -1.54
C HIS A 151 -27.79 8.72 -0.65
N LYS A 152 -27.80 8.30 0.63
CA LYS A 152 -28.87 8.59 1.60
C LYS A 152 -28.64 9.91 2.38
N THR A 153 -27.40 10.39 2.46
CA THR A 153 -27.00 11.49 3.35
C THR A 153 -26.09 12.54 2.73
N GLY A 154 -25.57 12.34 1.51
CA GLY A 154 -24.67 13.29 0.83
C GLY A 154 -23.33 13.51 1.55
N ALA A 155 -23.05 12.77 2.62
CA ALA A 155 -21.83 12.89 3.42
C ALA A 155 -20.73 11.98 2.87
N ASP A 156 -19.51 12.49 2.84
CA ASP A 156 -18.31 11.69 2.63
C ASP A 156 -18.14 10.70 3.79
N LYS A 157 -18.11 9.40 3.47
CA LYS A 157 -18.07 8.33 4.46
C LYS A 157 -16.74 8.27 5.20
N HIS A 158 -15.63 8.68 4.56
CA HIS A 158 -14.28 8.62 5.14
C HIS A 158 -14.13 9.54 6.35
N THR A 159 -14.81 10.69 6.34
CA THR A 159 -14.78 11.68 7.44
C THR A 159 -15.90 11.48 8.46
N SER A 160 -16.97 10.74 8.12
CA SER A 160 -18.12 10.52 9.00
C SER A 160 -17.91 9.44 10.09
N ALA A 161 -16.93 8.54 9.89
CA ALA A 161 -16.59 7.47 10.82
C ALA A 161 -15.32 7.74 11.64
N PHE A 162 -14.65 8.88 11.42
CA PHE A 162 -13.47 9.26 12.20
C PHE A 162 -13.88 9.53 13.66
N ILE A 163 -13.04 9.13 14.62
CA ILE A 163 -13.33 9.08 16.07
C ILE A 163 -13.86 10.42 16.63
N PHE A 164 -13.57 11.53 15.96
CA PHE A 164 -14.24 12.81 16.18
C PHE A 164 -15.51 12.88 15.33
N GLY A 165 -16.61 12.32 15.84
CA GLY A 165 -17.93 12.40 15.22
C GLY A 165 -18.23 13.85 14.83
N ASN A 166 -18.15 14.13 13.53
CA ASN A 166 -18.30 15.49 13.02
C ASN A 166 -19.74 15.98 13.29
N LYS A 167 -19.92 16.87 14.27
CA LYS A 167 -21.22 17.52 14.54
C LYS A 167 -21.69 18.41 13.38
N ALA A 168 -20.83 18.73 12.43
CA ALA A 168 -21.17 19.39 11.17
C ALA A 168 -21.50 18.40 10.03
N ALA A 169 -21.49 17.08 10.29
CA ALA A 169 -21.91 16.09 9.30
C ALA A 169 -23.35 16.33 8.87
N ALA A 170 -23.60 16.08 7.59
CA ALA A 170 -24.86 16.32 6.89
C ALA A 170 -26.12 15.73 7.58
N SER A 171 -25.99 14.85 8.59
CA SER A 171 -27.10 14.41 9.44
C SER A 171 -27.68 15.53 10.31
N VAL A 172 -26.85 16.44 10.81
CA VAL A 172 -27.28 17.63 11.56
C VAL A 172 -27.90 18.66 10.62
N GLN A 173 -27.33 18.87 9.43
CA GLN A 173 -27.95 19.71 8.40
C GLN A 173 -29.28 19.13 7.90
N LYS A 174 -29.37 17.82 7.66
CA LYS A 174 -30.62 17.15 7.25
C LYS A 174 -31.69 17.24 8.35
N ARG A 175 -31.34 17.07 9.62
CA ARG A 175 -32.24 17.33 10.76
C ARG A 175 -32.64 18.80 10.85
N TYR A 176 -31.73 19.74 10.56
CA TYR A 176 -32.02 21.17 10.53
C TYR A 176 -32.98 21.54 9.39
N PHE A 177 -32.78 21.03 8.18
CA PHE A 177 -33.69 21.22 7.04
C PHE A 177 -35.07 20.60 7.28
N GLN A 178 -35.14 19.40 7.86
CA GLN A 178 -36.43 18.78 8.24
C GLN A 178 -37.16 19.59 9.32
N ARG A 179 -36.44 20.13 10.31
CA ARG A 179 -37.02 21.01 11.33
C ARG A 179 -37.50 22.35 10.76
N LYS A 180 -36.81 22.92 9.77
CA LYS A 180 -37.26 24.12 9.04
C LYS A 180 -38.50 23.85 8.22
N ASN A 181 -38.58 22.73 7.50
CA ASN A 181 -39.74 22.42 6.67
C ASN A 181 -40.97 21.99 7.50
N ALA A 182 -40.77 21.40 8.70
CA ALA A 182 -41.86 21.06 9.61
C ALA A 182 -42.45 22.28 10.33
N ARG A 183 -41.69 23.39 10.43
CA ARG A 183 -42.20 24.69 10.84
C ARG A 183 -42.55 25.47 9.57
N GLY A 184 -43.73 25.21 9.02
CA GLY A 184 -44.24 25.91 7.84
C GLY A 184 -44.12 27.44 7.97
N PRO A 185 -44.07 28.17 6.84
CA PRO A 185 -43.79 29.60 6.84
C PRO A 185 -44.79 30.33 7.75
N GLN A 186 -44.28 30.99 8.80
CA GLN A 186 -45.06 32.01 9.49
C GLN A 186 -45.28 33.13 8.48
N LYS A 187 -46.53 33.24 8.02
CA LYS A 187 -47.03 34.40 7.28
C LYS A 187 -47.01 35.63 8.16
#